data_AF-A0A1Z5H9K6-F1
#
_entry.id   AF-A0A1Z5H9K6-F1
#
_cell.length_a   1.000
_cell.length_b   1.000
_cell.length_c   1.000
_cell.angle_alpha   90.00
_cell.angle_beta   90.00
_cell.angle_gamma   90.00
#
_symmetry.space_group_name_H-M   'P 1'
#
loop_
_entity.id
_entity.type
_entity.pdbx_description
1 polymer ?
#
loop_
_entity_poly.entity_id
_entity_poly.type
_entity_poly.pdbx_seq_one_letter_code
_entity_poly.pdbx_strand_id
1 'polypeptide(L)'
;MAEITYTGTIISDTDKKGIITSANDVFQEVAGYSEDELVGANHNIVRHDDMPRACFKLVWDTISSGKEIRAFVINKAKNGDHYWVLAHITPTADGYHAERQAPIQQL
;
A
#
# COMPACT_ATOMS: atom_id res chain seq x y z
N MET A 1 -16.35 4.02 -10.42
CA MET A 1 -14.96 3.99 -9.93
C MET A 1 -14.12 3.60 -11.13
N ALA A 2 -13.22 4.48 -11.55
CA ALA A 2 -12.28 4.24 -12.64
C ALA A 2 -11.03 3.54 -12.10
N GLU A 3 -10.27 2.90 -12.99
CA GLU A 3 -8.93 2.41 -12.69
C GLU A 3 -7.92 3.54 -12.94
N ILE A 4 -7.05 3.79 -11.97
CA ILE A 4 -5.94 4.75 -12.06
C ILE A 4 -4.72 4.03 -12.62
N THR A 5 -4.22 4.51 -13.76
CA THR A 5 -2.91 4.13 -14.30
C THR A 5 -1.87 5.12 -13.80
N TYR A 6 -0.70 4.62 -13.42
CA TYR A 6 0.39 5.45 -12.89
C TYR A 6 1.76 4.90 -13.28
N THR A 7 2.76 5.76 -13.21
CA THR A 7 4.17 5.40 -13.42
C THR A 7 4.97 5.63 -12.15
N GLY A 8 6.04 4.86 -11.96
CA GLY A 8 6.90 4.96 -10.79
C GLY A 8 6.54 3.96 -9.69
N THR A 9 7.33 4.00 -8.61
CA THR A 9 7.17 3.10 -7.46
C THR A 9 6.50 3.86 -6.33
N ILE A 10 5.39 3.34 -5.83
CA ILE A 10 4.74 3.80 -4.61
C ILE A 10 5.53 3.25 -3.43
N ILE A 11 6.00 4.13 -2.55
CA ILE A 11 6.81 3.76 -1.38
C ILE A 11 6.12 4.28 -0.12
N SER A 12 6.07 3.45 0.91
CA SER A 12 5.63 3.87 2.24
C SER A 12 6.31 3.05 3.33
N ASP A 13 6.58 3.67 4.46
CA ASP A 13 6.93 2.97 5.70
C ASP A 13 5.79 3.03 6.70
N THR A 14 5.74 2.01 7.56
CA THR A 14 4.80 1.97 8.68
C THR A 14 5.51 1.53 9.96
N ASP A 15 4.95 1.86 11.11
CA ASP A 15 5.31 1.25 12.38
C ASP A 15 4.80 -0.21 12.49
N LYS A 16 5.13 -0.90 13.59
CA LYS A 16 4.66 -2.27 13.86
C LYS A 16 3.14 -2.42 14.02
N LYS A 17 2.38 -1.32 14.09
CA LYS A 17 0.91 -1.31 14.14
C LYS A 17 0.28 -0.99 12.79
N GLY A 18 1.10 -0.75 11.75
CA GLY A 18 0.63 -0.37 10.43
C GLY A 18 0.25 1.10 10.32
N ILE A 19 0.72 1.96 11.23
CA ILE A 19 0.57 3.41 11.12
C ILE A 19 1.65 3.94 10.17
N ILE A 20 1.26 4.69 9.15
CA ILE A 20 2.17 5.23 8.14
C ILE A 20 3.10 6.25 8.81
N THR A 21 4.41 6.06 8.60
CA THR A 21 5.46 6.96 9.07
C THR A 21 6.11 7.75 7.95
N SER A 22 6.01 7.28 6.71
CA SER A 22 6.49 7.95 5.51
C SER A 22 5.64 7.55 4.28
N ALA A 23 5.51 8.46 3.32
CA ALA A 23 4.90 8.19 2.02
C ALA A 23 5.56 9.07 0.96
N ASN A 24 6.01 8.48 -0.15
CA ASN A 24 6.61 9.27 -1.23
C ASN A 24 5.56 10.02 -2.06
N ASP A 25 6.02 10.98 -2.87
CA ASP A 25 5.16 11.80 -3.73
C ASP A 25 4.29 10.97 -4.68
N VAL A 26 4.81 9.84 -5.18
CA VAL A 26 4.05 8.92 -6.04
C VAL A 26 2.85 8.33 -5.28
N PHE A 27 3.02 7.99 -3.99
CA PHE A 27 1.90 7.51 -3.19
C PHE A 27 0.84 8.60 -3.01
N GLN A 28 1.27 9.84 -2.72
CA GLN A 28 0.38 10.98 -2.56
C GLN A 28 -0.43 11.25 -3.84
N GLU A 29 0.25 11.27 -4.99
CA GLU A 29 -0.36 11.49 -6.31
C GLU A 29 -1.38 10.41 -6.65
N VAL A 30 -0.99 9.13 -6.55
CA VAL A 30 -1.85 8.00 -6.98
C VAL A 30 -3.03 7.79 -6.03
N ALA A 31 -2.81 7.91 -4.72
CA ALA A 31 -3.87 7.71 -3.74
C ALA A 31 -4.74 8.95 -3.52
N GLY A 32 -4.27 10.13 -3.94
CA GLY A 32 -4.99 11.40 -3.82
C GLY A 32 -5.05 11.96 -2.39
N TYR A 33 -4.10 11.59 -1.53
CA TYR A 33 -3.98 12.08 -0.15
C TYR A 33 -2.71 12.95 -0.03
N SER A 34 -2.77 14.01 0.77
CA SER A 34 -1.55 14.74 1.13
C SER A 34 -0.69 13.94 2.11
N GLU A 35 0.59 14.31 2.24
CA GLU A 35 1.47 13.72 3.26
C GLU A 35 0.87 13.79 4.67
N ASP A 36 0.33 14.96 5.06
CA ASP A 36 -0.32 15.16 6.38
C ASP A 36 -1.55 14.26 6.62
N GLU A 37 -2.22 13.82 5.55
CA GLU A 37 -3.33 12.87 5.65
C GLU A 37 -2.86 11.42 5.71
N LEU A 38 -1.70 11.13 5.11
CA LEU A 38 -1.11 9.79 5.10
C LEU A 38 -0.34 9.51 6.39
N VAL A 39 0.59 10.38 6.77
CA VAL A 39 1.45 10.18 7.95
C VAL A 39 0.60 10.22 9.22
N GLY A 40 0.70 9.18 10.03
CA GLY A 40 -0.13 8.99 11.23
C GLY A 40 -1.45 8.26 10.97
N ALA A 41 -1.87 8.07 9.72
CA ALA A 41 -3.03 7.23 9.39
C ALA A 41 -2.66 5.73 9.40
N ASN A 42 -3.67 4.88 9.64
CA ASN A 42 -3.50 3.46 9.42
C ASN A 42 -3.40 3.17 7.91
N HIS A 43 -2.51 2.28 7.49
CA HIS A 43 -2.31 1.94 6.08
C HIS A 43 -3.60 1.46 5.39
N ASN A 44 -4.58 0.95 6.16
CA ASN A 44 -5.88 0.59 5.64
C ASN A 44 -6.72 1.77 5.07
N ILE A 45 -6.26 3.02 5.16
CA ILE A 45 -6.90 4.18 4.51
C ILE A 45 -7.06 4.01 3.00
N VAL A 46 -6.16 3.26 2.36
CA VAL A 46 -6.23 2.93 0.92
C VAL A 46 -6.82 1.54 0.66
N ARG A 47 -7.41 0.90 1.66
CA ARG A 47 -8.00 -0.43 1.48
C ARG A 47 -9.21 -0.36 0.56
N HIS A 48 -9.21 -1.20 -0.47
CA HIS A 48 -10.38 -1.42 -1.29
C HIS A 48 -11.36 -2.40 -0.61
N ASP A 49 -12.66 -2.13 -0.71
CA ASP A 49 -13.71 -2.93 -0.07
C ASP A 49 -13.83 -4.34 -0.67
N ASP A 50 -13.55 -4.46 -1.98
CA ASP A 50 -13.55 -5.75 -2.70
C ASP A 50 -12.34 -6.65 -2.41
N MET A 51 -11.31 -6.16 -1.72
CA MET A 51 -10.17 -7.01 -1.38
C MET A 51 -10.56 -8.01 -0.28
N PRO A 52 -10.42 -9.34 -0.52
CA PRO A 52 -10.82 -10.35 0.44
C PRO A 52 -10.08 -10.20 1.77
N ARG A 53 -10.81 -10.33 2.88
CA ARG A 53 -10.23 -10.27 4.25
C ARG A 53 -9.08 -11.28 4.43
N ALA A 54 -9.17 -12.43 3.77
CA ALA A 54 -8.14 -13.47 3.81
C ALA A 54 -6.79 -13.00 3.22
N CYS A 55 -6.80 -12.17 2.19
CA CYS A 55 -5.57 -11.61 1.60
C CYS A 55 -4.84 -10.70 2.59
N PHE A 56 -5.59 -9.81 3.29
CA PHE A 56 -5.00 -8.96 4.33
C PHE A 56 -4.50 -9.76 5.53
N LYS A 57 -5.25 -10.80 5.92
CA LYS A 57 -4.79 -11.71 6.98
C LYS A 57 -3.48 -12.39 6.59
N LEU A 58 -3.36 -12.89 5.36
CA LEU A 58 -2.13 -13.50 4.86
C LEU A 58 -0.96 -12.52 4.92
N VAL A 59 -1.15 -11.29 4.44
CA VAL A 59 -0.12 -10.23 4.50
C VAL A 59 0.31 -9.98 5.94
N TRP A 60 -0.65 -9.73 6.83
CA TRP A 60 -0.37 -9.41 8.23
C TRP A 60 0.31 -10.55 8.97
N ASP A 61 -0.21 -11.78 8.86
CA ASP A 61 0.38 -12.97 9.48
C ASP A 61 1.82 -13.19 8.99
N THR A 62 2.10 -12.92 7.70
CA THR A 62 3.43 -13.09 7.12
C THR A 62 4.41 -12.05 7.64
N ILE A 63 4.08 -10.76 7.52
CA ILE A 63 5.01 -9.68 7.92
C ILE A 63 5.20 -9.61 9.44
N SER A 64 4.17 -9.91 10.22
CA SER A 64 4.28 -9.98 11.69
C SER A 64 5.15 -11.15 12.16
N SER A 65 5.30 -12.20 11.34
CA SER A 65 6.24 -13.31 11.60
C SER A 65 7.69 -13.03 11.18
N GLY A 66 8.00 -11.81 10.74
CA GLY A 66 9.35 -11.44 10.28
C GLY A 66 9.69 -11.90 8.86
N LYS A 67 8.69 -12.31 8.06
CA LYS A 67 8.88 -12.74 6.68
C LYS A 67 8.40 -11.67 5.70
N GLU A 68 9.10 -11.53 4.58
CA GLU A 68 8.64 -10.70 3.48
C GLU A 68 7.49 -11.36 2.71
N ILE A 69 6.70 -10.54 2.00
CA ILE A 69 5.65 -11.03 1.10
C ILE A 69 5.58 -10.20 -0.18
N ARG A 70 5.25 -10.86 -1.29
CA ARG A 70 4.77 -10.22 -2.52
C ARG A 70 3.32 -10.60 -2.76
N ALA A 71 2.44 -9.61 -2.94
CA ALA A 71 1.01 -9.84 -3.12
C ALA A 71 0.39 -8.81 -4.06
N PHE A 72 -0.57 -9.26 -4.88
CA PHE A 72 -1.44 -8.35 -5.64
C PHE A 72 -2.51 -7.76 -4.72
N VAL A 73 -2.68 -6.45 -4.76
CA VAL A 73 -3.64 -5.72 -3.93
C VAL A 73 -4.35 -4.67 -4.80
N ILE A 74 -5.67 -4.57 -4.63
CA ILE A 74 -6.44 -3.42 -5.11
C ILE A 74 -6.51 -2.41 -3.97
N ASN A 75 -6.12 -1.17 -4.26
CA ASN A 75 -6.26 -0.05 -3.34
C ASN A 75 -7.32 0.93 -3.85
N LYS A 76 -7.97 1.63 -2.92
CA LYS A 76 -8.95 2.68 -3.20
C LYS A 76 -8.32 4.04 -2.93
N ALA A 77 -8.33 4.91 -3.93
CA ALA A 77 -7.93 6.31 -3.81
C ALA A 77 -9.00 7.14 -3.08
N LYS A 78 -8.63 8.32 -2.61
CA LYS A 78 -9.51 9.23 -1.85
C LYS A 78 -10.80 9.60 -2.60
N ASN A 79 -10.72 9.74 -3.92
CA ASN A 79 -11.85 10.08 -4.78
C ASN A 79 -12.79 8.88 -5.05
N GLY A 80 -12.46 7.69 -4.54
CA GLY A 80 -13.19 6.44 -4.77
C GLY A 80 -12.72 5.65 -5.98
N ASP A 81 -11.79 6.14 -6.79
CA ASP A 81 -11.19 5.31 -7.85
C ASP A 81 -10.25 4.25 -7.25
N HIS A 82 -9.74 3.34 -8.08
CA HIS A 82 -8.92 2.23 -7.61
C HIS A 82 -7.66 2.04 -8.45
N TYR A 83 -6.64 1.44 -7.85
CA TYR A 83 -5.41 1.09 -8.53
C TYR A 83 -4.90 -0.27 -8.06
N TRP A 84 -4.35 -1.02 -8.99
CA TRP A 84 -3.71 -2.28 -8.71
C TRP A 84 -2.24 -2.09 -8.37
N VAL A 85 -1.75 -2.89 -7.42
CA VAL A 85 -0.32 -2.96 -7.10
C VAL A 85 0.12 -4.41 -6.99
N LEU A 86 1.36 -4.70 -7.41
CA LEU A 86 2.16 -5.76 -6.81
C LEU A 86 2.94 -5.15 -5.65
N ALA A 87 2.54 -5.47 -4.43
CA ALA A 87 3.18 -4.98 -3.21
C ALA A 87 4.27 -5.96 -2.76
N HIS A 88 5.49 -5.47 -2.55
CA HIS A 88 6.55 -6.16 -1.81
C HIS A 88 6.68 -5.48 -0.45
N ILE A 89 6.45 -6.24 0.63
CA ILE A 89 6.50 -5.73 1.99
C ILE A 89 7.58 -6.47 2.77
N THR A 90 8.49 -5.69 3.37
CA THR A 90 9.67 -6.17 4.09
C THR A 90 9.62 -5.69 5.54
N PRO A 91 9.65 -6.59 6.54
CA PRO A 91 9.79 -6.20 7.94
C PRO A 91 11.12 -5.49 8.21
N THR A 92 11.07 -4.44 9.03
CA THR A 92 12.22 -3.66 9.48
C THR A 92 12.32 -3.71 11.02
N ALA A 93 13.35 -3.08 11.60
CA ALA A 93 13.48 -2.99 13.06
C ALA A 93 12.28 -2.25 13.71
N ASP A 94 11.77 -1.23 13.00
CA ASP A 94 10.77 -0.28 13.52
C ASP A 94 9.35 -0.51 12.96
N GLY A 95 9.20 -1.34 11.93
CA GLY A 95 7.90 -1.71 11.38
C GLY A 95 8.01 -2.40 10.02
N TYR A 96 7.45 -1.80 8.97
CA TYR A 96 7.38 -2.41 7.63
C TYR A 96 7.66 -1.39 6.54
N HIS A 97 8.56 -1.76 5.62
CA HIS A 97 8.82 -1.05 4.37
C HIS A 97 8.01 -1.69 3.25
N ALA A 98 7.34 -0.89 2.42
CA ALA A 98 6.54 -1.39 1.32
C ALA A 98 6.84 -0.65 0.01
N GLU A 99 7.20 -1.43 -1.00
CA GLU A 99 7.36 -1.01 -2.39
C GLU A 99 6.21 -1.57 -3.23
N ARG A 100 5.62 -0.73 -4.07
CA ARG A 100 4.43 -1.08 -4.86
C ARG A 100 4.58 -0.59 -6.29
N GLN A 101 4.38 -1.49 -7.23
CA GLN A 101 4.46 -1.20 -8.67
C GLN A 101 3.17 -1.65 -9.36
N ALA A 102 2.83 -1.02 -10.48
CA ALA A 102 1.72 -1.47 -11.31
C ALA A 102 2.00 -2.92 -11.78
N PRO A 103 1.01 -3.83 -11.75
CA PRO A 103 1.19 -5.23 -12.14
C PRO A 103 1.69 -5.44 -13.57
N ILE A 104 1.38 -4.50 -14.46
CA ILE A 104 1.77 -4.53 -15.87
C ILE A 104 2.46 -3.21 -16.15
N GLN A 105 3.76 -3.24 -16.45
CA GLN A 105 4.43 -2.14 -17.12
C GLN A 105 3.86 -2.07 -18.53
N GLN A 106 3.20 -0.95 -18.88
CA GLN A 106 2.87 -0.69 -20.28
C GLN A 106 4.20 -0.54 -21.02
N LEU A 107 4.45 -1.48 -21.95
CA LEU A 107 5.59 -1.48 -22.86
C LEU A 107 5.54 -0.28 -23.81
#